data_AF-A0A094IZ76-F1
#
_entry.id   AF-A0A094IZ76-F1
#
_cell.length_a   1.000
_cell.length_b   1.000
_cell.length_c   1.000
_cell.angle_alpha   90.00
_cell.angle_beta   90.00
_cell.angle_gamma   90.00
#
_symmetry.space_group_name_H-M   'P 1'
#
loop_
_entity.id
_entity.type
_entity.pdbx_description
1 polymer ?
#
loop_
_entity_poly.entity_id
_entity_poly.type
_entity_poly.pdbx_seq_one_letter_code
_entity_poly.pdbx_strand_id
1 'polypeptide(L)'
;MISLSGPRAGNGSPLCQFQGFLMQMFPPADVFWTTAMALDVYLIVFRRYDAEALRKLEWKYFSVITTLVFIPAIAFLFVHTEDKGPMYGSVTLWCAINPSWVLYRIIFYYAPIWLLILTAMVLYALIGINILKRKQAFKAISNDSFPLENVSHNDVDSDDANAQSLDGGSTITIYRRPPPNRSSLSFRQYVLMPLMIFVVLLAIWVAPTTNRVASFTNPGYLSDPLLLAVGATGSLRGFWNGVVFITIGMKARKGKTGAG
;
A
#
# COMPACT_ATOMS: atom_id res chain seq x y z
N MET A 1 -4.30 4.21 -31.62
CA MET A 1 -4.20 3.95 -30.17
C MET A 1 -4.88 2.63 -29.84
N ILE A 2 -4.17 1.73 -29.16
CA ILE A 2 -4.65 0.37 -28.84
C ILE A 2 -5.97 0.37 -28.05
N SER A 3 -6.17 1.40 -27.20
CA SER A 3 -7.38 1.57 -26.40
C SER A 3 -8.66 1.68 -27.25
N LEU A 4 -8.57 2.26 -28.45
CA LEU A 4 -9.71 2.51 -29.34
C LEU A 4 -9.95 1.36 -30.34
N SER A 5 -9.02 0.41 -30.46
CA SER A 5 -9.15 -0.70 -31.41
C SER A 5 -10.32 -1.62 -31.05
N GLY A 6 -10.54 -1.89 -29.76
CA GLY A 6 -11.70 -2.64 -29.27
C GLY A 6 -13.02 -1.97 -29.61
N PRO A 7 -13.25 -0.71 -29.19
CA PRO A 7 -14.45 0.06 -29.55
C PRO A 7 -14.73 0.09 -31.05
N ARG A 8 -13.70 0.28 -31.89
CA ARG A 8 -13.83 0.33 -33.35
C ARG A 8 -14.18 -1.02 -33.98
N ALA A 9 -13.72 -2.12 -33.39
CA ALA A 9 -14.07 -3.47 -33.83
C ALA A 9 -15.52 -3.84 -33.46
N GLY A 10 -16.17 -3.07 -32.57
CA GLY A 10 -17.56 -3.25 -32.16
C GLY A 10 -17.70 -4.08 -30.88
N ASN A 11 -18.86 -3.93 -30.21
CA ASN A 11 -19.10 -4.52 -28.90
C ASN A 11 -19.03 -6.06 -28.90
N GLY A 12 -19.51 -6.71 -29.95
CA GLY A 12 -19.45 -8.18 -30.09
C GLY A 12 -18.08 -8.73 -30.48
N SER A 13 -17.09 -7.87 -30.77
CA SER A 13 -15.78 -8.34 -31.21
C SER A 13 -15.01 -9.01 -30.06
N PRO A 14 -14.26 -10.10 -30.34
CA PRO A 14 -13.39 -10.72 -29.34
C PRO A 14 -12.40 -9.73 -28.72
N LEU A 15 -11.94 -8.74 -29.50
CA LEU A 15 -11.01 -7.72 -29.04
C LEU A 15 -11.65 -6.80 -27.97
N CYS A 16 -12.89 -6.36 -28.19
CA CYS A 16 -13.61 -5.53 -27.22
C CYS A 16 -13.98 -6.32 -25.95
N GLN A 17 -14.42 -7.57 -26.11
CA GLN A 17 -14.72 -8.47 -25.00
C GLN A 17 -13.47 -8.74 -24.14
N PHE A 18 -12.34 -9.05 -24.78
CA PHE A 18 -11.07 -9.25 -24.09
C PHE A 18 -10.60 -7.99 -23.36
N GLN A 19 -10.67 -6.82 -24.00
CA GLN A 19 -10.35 -5.55 -23.36
C GLN A 19 -11.25 -5.30 -22.14
N GLY A 20 -12.57 -5.54 -22.26
CA GLY A 20 -13.52 -5.41 -21.17
C GLY A 20 -13.24 -6.36 -20.00
N PHE A 21 -12.89 -7.61 -20.29
CA PHE A 21 -12.47 -8.60 -19.30
C PHE A 21 -11.25 -8.13 -18.50
N LEU A 22 -10.19 -7.67 -19.17
CA LEU A 22 -8.99 -7.18 -18.48
C LEU A 22 -9.30 -5.94 -17.62
N MET A 23 -10.15 -5.04 -18.14
CA MET A 23 -10.61 -3.86 -17.41
C MET A 23 -11.47 -4.20 -16.19
N GLN A 24 -12.18 -5.31 -16.19
CA GLN A 24 -12.94 -5.79 -15.03
C GLN A 24 -12.05 -6.51 -14.02
N MET A 25 -11.03 -7.24 -14.47
CA MET A 25 -10.20 -8.09 -13.61
C MET A 25 -9.10 -7.32 -12.87
N PHE A 26 -8.26 -6.58 -13.60
CA PHE A 26 -7.02 -6.05 -13.03
C PHE A 26 -7.18 -4.83 -12.11
N PRO A 27 -8.01 -3.82 -12.43
CA PRO A 27 -8.13 -2.66 -11.55
C PRO A 27 -8.69 -3.00 -10.15
N PRO A 28 -9.71 -3.86 -9.99
CA PRO A 28 -10.12 -4.32 -8.67
C PRO A 28 -9.01 -5.13 -7.98
N ALA A 29 -8.32 -6.01 -8.72
CA ALA A 29 -7.23 -6.82 -8.16
C ALA A 29 -6.13 -5.96 -7.53
N ASP A 30 -5.73 -4.87 -8.19
CA ASP A 30 -4.76 -3.89 -7.67
C ASP A 30 -5.20 -3.28 -6.34
N VAL A 31 -6.48 -2.94 -6.20
CA VAL A 31 -7.05 -2.40 -4.95
C VAL A 31 -7.09 -3.45 -3.85
N PHE A 32 -7.48 -4.69 -4.18
CA PHE A 32 -7.43 -5.82 -3.25
C PHE A 32 -6.00 -6.07 -2.74
N TRP A 33 -5.00 -6.08 -3.63
CA TRP A 33 -3.60 -6.26 -3.27
C TRP A 33 -3.08 -5.10 -2.41
N THR A 34 -3.46 -3.86 -2.73
CA THR A 34 -3.09 -2.70 -1.90
C THR A 34 -3.70 -2.79 -0.50
N THR A 35 -4.93 -3.33 -0.39
CA THR A 35 -5.58 -3.56 0.90
C THR A 35 -4.92 -4.69 1.68
N ALA A 36 -4.49 -5.76 1.00
CA ALA A 36 -3.69 -6.83 1.62
C ALA A 36 -2.36 -6.29 2.15
N MET A 37 -1.67 -5.44 1.39
CA MET A 37 -0.46 -4.74 1.88
C MET A 37 -0.75 -3.89 3.12
N ALA A 38 -1.88 -3.18 3.16
CA ALA A 38 -2.29 -2.40 4.33
C ALA A 38 -2.54 -3.30 5.57
N LEU A 39 -3.15 -4.47 5.35
CA LEU A 39 -3.36 -5.47 6.39
C LEU A 39 -2.02 -6.04 6.90
N ASP A 40 -1.06 -6.29 6.01
CA ASP A 40 0.27 -6.78 6.40
C ASP A 40 1.00 -5.77 7.29
N VAL A 41 0.97 -4.48 6.95
CA VAL A 41 1.52 -3.42 7.81
C VAL A 41 0.82 -3.40 9.16
N TYR A 42 -0.51 -3.56 9.19
CA TYR A 42 -1.27 -3.63 10.42
C TYR A 42 -0.83 -4.82 11.30
N LEU A 43 -0.69 -6.01 10.70
CA LEU A 43 -0.25 -7.23 11.38
C LEU A 43 1.17 -7.10 11.92
N ILE A 44 2.09 -6.49 11.17
CA ILE A 44 3.46 -6.22 11.61
C ILE A 44 3.45 -5.28 12.83
N VAL A 45 2.70 -4.17 12.78
CA VAL A 45 2.73 -3.12 13.82
C VAL A 45 2.03 -3.56 15.11
N PHE A 46 0.87 -4.19 15.00
CA PHE A 46 0.04 -4.52 16.16
C PHE A 46 0.22 -5.95 16.66
N ARG A 47 0.35 -6.91 15.74
CA ARG A 47 0.47 -8.35 16.07
C ARG A 47 1.90 -8.86 16.06
N ARG A 48 2.87 -8.02 15.66
CA ARG A 48 4.31 -8.37 15.57
C ARG A 48 4.56 -9.62 14.74
N TYR A 49 3.82 -9.78 13.64
CA TYR A 49 4.06 -10.90 12.72
C TYR A 49 5.48 -10.80 12.13
N ASP A 50 6.12 -11.95 11.99
CA ASP A 50 7.40 -12.11 11.33
C ASP A 50 7.22 -12.36 9.82
N ALA A 51 8.32 -12.28 9.07
CA ALA A 51 8.29 -12.42 7.62
C ALA A 51 7.79 -13.81 7.15
N GLU A 52 8.04 -14.87 7.94
CA GLU A 52 7.59 -16.21 7.56
C GLU A 52 6.07 -16.38 7.72
N ALA A 53 5.49 -15.80 8.79
CA ALA A 53 4.05 -15.78 8.97
C ALA A 53 3.33 -15.00 7.85
N LEU A 54 3.87 -13.86 7.42
CA LEU A 54 3.33 -13.09 6.29
C LEU A 54 3.37 -13.91 5.00
N ARG A 55 4.48 -14.57 4.70
CA ARG A 55 4.62 -15.39 3.48
C ARG A 55 3.61 -16.53 3.39
N LYS A 56 3.22 -17.12 4.54
CA LYS A 56 2.15 -18.13 4.59
C LYS A 56 0.77 -17.54 4.30
N LEU A 57 0.57 -16.25 4.55
CA LEU A 57 -0.67 -15.54 4.30
C LEU A 57 -0.78 -15.08 2.84
N GLU A 58 0.35 -14.77 2.18
CA GLU A 58 0.40 -14.38 0.76
C GLU A 58 -0.31 -15.38 -0.16
N TRP A 59 -0.11 -16.69 0.04
CA TRP A 59 -0.81 -17.70 -0.76
C TRP A 59 -2.34 -17.63 -0.59
N LYS A 60 -2.81 -17.34 0.63
CA LYS A 60 -4.24 -17.17 0.91
C LYS A 60 -4.77 -15.91 0.23
N TYR A 61 -4.04 -14.80 0.31
CA TYR A 61 -4.40 -13.58 -0.41
C TYR A 61 -4.46 -13.83 -1.92
N PHE A 62 -3.45 -14.48 -2.48
CA PHE A 62 -3.40 -14.79 -3.91
C PHE A 62 -4.62 -15.59 -4.35
N SER A 63 -4.96 -16.66 -3.63
CA SER A 63 -6.13 -17.50 -3.94
C SER A 63 -7.44 -16.72 -3.82
N VAL A 64 -7.64 -15.99 -2.72
CA VAL A 64 -8.89 -15.24 -2.47
C VAL A 64 -9.06 -14.10 -3.47
N ILE A 65 -8.04 -13.27 -3.66
CA ILE A 65 -8.10 -12.10 -4.55
C ILE A 65 -8.33 -12.55 -5.99
N THR A 66 -7.55 -13.54 -6.45
CA THR A 66 -7.70 -14.07 -7.82
C THR A 66 -9.12 -14.58 -8.05
N THR A 67 -9.65 -15.35 -7.11
CA THR A 67 -11.01 -15.90 -7.21
C THR A 67 -12.07 -14.80 -7.27
N LEU A 68 -11.99 -13.82 -6.35
CA LEU A 68 -12.98 -12.75 -6.25
C LEU A 68 -13.04 -11.83 -7.47
N VAL A 69 -11.91 -11.57 -8.13
CA VAL A 69 -11.86 -10.69 -9.31
C VAL A 69 -12.07 -11.45 -10.61
N PHE A 70 -11.58 -12.69 -10.70
CA PHE A 70 -11.67 -13.50 -11.91
C PHE A 70 -13.08 -14.01 -12.16
N ILE A 71 -13.79 -14.50 -11.13
CA ILE A 71 -15.15 -15.04 -11.27
C ILE A 71 -16.12 -14.04 -11.94
N PRO A 72 -16.29 -12.80 -11.45
CA PRO A 72 -17.17 -11.85 -12.12
C PRO A 72 -16.65 -11.48 -13.51
N ALA A 73 -15.33 -11.34 -13.68
CA ALA A 73 -14.74 -10.98 -14.96
C ALA A 73 -15.04 -12.03 -16.05
N ILE A 74 -14.90 -13.32 -15.74
CA ILE A 74 -15.18 -14.42 -16.66
C ILE A 74 -16.68 -14.64 -16.85
N ALA A 75 -17.49 -14.56 -15.79
CA ALA A 75 -18.94 -14.75 -15.88
C ALA A 75 -19.58 -13.74 -16.84
N PHE A 76 -19.15 -12.47 -16.80
CA PHE A 76 -19.68 -11.42 -17.67
C PHE A 76 -19.35 -11.59 -19.15
N LEU A 77 -18.37 -12.43 -19.53
CA LEU A 77 -18.13 -12.75 -20.95
C LEU A 77 -19.28 -13.54 -21.57
N PHE A 78 -20.00 -14.34 -20.78
CA PHE A 78 -21.05 -15.22 -21.28
C PHE A 78 -22.44 -14.56 -21.23
N VAL A 79 -22.59 -13.45 -20.50
CA VAL A 79 -23.88 -12.79 -20.34
C VAL A 79 -24.17 -11.84 -21.51
N HIS A 80 -25.20 -12.17 -22.27
CA HIS A 80 -25.74 -11.38 -23.35
C HIS A 80 -27.27 -11.47 -23.34
N THR A 81 -27.94 -10.39 -23.72
CA THR A 81 -29.41 -10.32 -23.85
C THR A 81 -29.77 -9.63 -25.15
N GLU A 82 -30.92 -9.92 -25.74
CA GLU A 82 -31.37 -9.28 -26.98
C GLU A 82 -31.54 -7.76 -26.81
N ASP A 83 -32.07 -7.31 -25.66
CA ASP A 83 -32.34 -5.88 -25.40
C ASP A 83 -31.07 -5.06 -25.13
N LYS A 84 -30.08 -5.62 -24.43
CA LYS A 84 -28.89 -4.87 -23.95
C LYS A 84 -27.57 -5.29 -24.60
N GLY A 85 -27.57 -6.35 -25.39
CA GLY A 85 -26.38 -6.95 -25.98
C GLY A 85 -25.42 -7.56 -24.94
N PRO A 86 -24.13 -7.74 -25.28
CA PRO A 86 -23.13 -8.28 -24.38
C PRO A 86 -22.84 -7.34 -23.19
N MET A 87 -22.48 -7.92 -22.05
CA MET A 87 -22.13 -7.16 -20.84
C MET A 87 -20.90 -6.27 -21.01
N TYR A 88 -19.89 -6.69 -21.76
CA TYR A 88 -18.79 -5.81 -22.16
C TYR A 88 -19.09 -5.08 -23.46
N GLY A 89 -18.72 -3.81 -23.53
CA GLY A 89 -18.91 -2.96 -24.70
C GLY A 89 -18.15 -1.64 -24.58
N SER A 90 -18.19 -0.87 -25.66
CA SER A 90 -17.53 0.43 -25.78
C SER A 90 -18.07 1.45 -24.77
N VAL A 91 -17.15 2.16 -24.13
CA VAL A 91 -17.38 3.31 -23.23
C VAL A 91 -16.54 4.51 -23.68
N THR A 92 -16.68 4.87 -24.95
CA THR A 92 -15.99 5.98 -25.64
C THR A 92 -14.53 5.70 -25.97
N LEU A 93 -13.64 5.57 -24.98
CA LEU A 93 -12.19 5.42 -25.23
C LEU A 93 -11.65 3.99 -25.08
N TRP A 94 -12.42 3.08 -24.51
CA TRP A 94 -12.06 1.67 -24.30
C TRP A 94 -13.33 0.81 -24.18
N CYS A 95 -13.16 -0.51 -24.11
CA CYS A 95 -14.24 -1.43 -23.75
C CYS A 95 -14.21 -1.76 -22.25
N ALA A 96 -15.37 -1.72 -21.61
CA ALA A 96 -15.60 -2.08 -20.20
C ALA A 96 -17.04 -2.57 -20.05
N ILE A 97 -17.57 -2.68 -18.83
CA ILE A 97 -19.00 -2.99 -18.65
C ILE A 97 -19.83 -1.91 -19.36
N ASN A 98 -20.63 -2.38 -20.32
CA ASN A 98 -21.45 -1.59 -21.23
C ASN A 98 -22.39 -0.65 -20.44
N PRO A 99 -22.60 0.60 -20.88
CA PRO A 99 -23.55 1.54 -20.27
C PRO A 99 -24.94 0.96 -19.99
N SER A 100 -25.47 0.07 -20.84
CA SER A 100 -26.76 -0.60 -20.64
C SER A 100 -26.82 -1.48 -19.39
N TRP A 101 -25.65 -1.89 -18.87
CA TRP A 101 -25.47 -2.70 -17.66
C TRP A 101 -24.90 -1.88 -16.50
N VAL A 102 -25.23 -0.58 -16.43
CA VAL A 102 -24.74 0.38 -15.41
C VAL A 102 -24.82 -0.15 -13.97
N LEU A 103 -25.92 -0.81 -13.61
CA LEU A 103 -26.14 -1.32 -12.25
C LEU A 103 -25.07 -2.35 -11.85
N TYR A 104 -24.76 -3.30 -12.73
CA TYR A 104 -23.74 -4.32 -12.48
C TYR A 104 -22.35 -3.71 -12.34
N ARG A 105 -22.05 -2.66 -13.12
CA ARG A 105 -20.80 -1.90 -12.95
C ARG A 105 -20.72 -1.21 -11.59
N ILE A 106 -21.82 -0.72 -11.04
CA ILE A 106 -21.80 -0.11 -9.69
C ILE A 106 -21.56 -1.20 -8.64
N ILE A 107 -22.31 -2.31 -8.70
CA ILE A 107 -22.29 -3.37 -7.68
C ILE A 107 -21.00 -4.19 -7.71
N PHE A 108 -20.51 -4.58 -8.88
CA PHE A 108 -19.39 -5.52 -9.03
C PHE A 108 -18.04 -4.86 -9.33
N TYR A 109 -18.02 -3.53 -9.49
CA TYR A 109 -16.77 -2.80 -9.76
C TYR A 109 -16.58 -1.66 -8.78
N TYR A 110 -17.42 -0.62 -8.81
CA TYR A 110 -17.19 0.56 -7.98
C TYR A 110 -17.41 0.32 -6.47
N ALA A 111 -18.47 -0.37 -6.07
CA ALA A 111 -18.79 -0.58 -4.66
C ALA A 111 -17.70 -1.39 -3.90
N PRO A 112 -17.21 -2.54 -4.42
CA PRO A 112 -16.12 -3.28 -3.79
C PRO A 112 -14.83 -2.46 -3.71
N ILE A 113 -14.50 -1.72 -4.76
CA ILE A 113 -13.30 -0.87 -4.80
C ILE A 113 -13.35 0.19 -3.71
N TRP A 114 -14.45 0.94 -3.60
CA TRP A 114 -14.58 1.98 -2.58
C TRP A 114 -14.58 1.41 -1.16
N LEU A 115 -15.24 0.26 -0.94
CA LEU A 115 -15.22 -0.42 0.36
C LEU A 115 -13.79 -0.82 0.78
N LEU A 116 -12.99 -1.34 -0.14
CA LEU A 116 -11.59 -1.68 0.11
C LEU A 116 -10.72 -0.46 0.37
N ILE A 117 -10.90 0.62 -0.40
CA ILE A 117 -10.21 1.90 -0.17
C ILE A 117 -10.50 2.43 1.23
N LEU A 118 -11.77 2.44 1.64
CA LEU A 118 -12.17 2.86 2.99
C LEU A 118 -11.58 1.95 4.07
N THR A 119 -11.56 0.64 3.83
CA THR A 119 -10.95 -0.33 4.75
C THR A 119 -9.45 -0.05 4.92
N ALA A 120 -8.72 0.14 3.82
CA ALA A 120 -7.30 0.49 3.85
C ALA A 120 -7.06 1.84 4.55
N MET A 121 -7.92 2.83 4.33
CA MET A 121 -7.87 4.12 5.01
C MET A 121 -7.96 3.96 6.53
N VAL A 122 -8.92 3.16 7.01
CA VAL A 122 -9.10 2.88 8.44
C VAL A 122 -7.88 2.17 9.01
N LEU A 123 -7.34 1.15 8.33
CA LEU A 123 -6.14 0.43 8.77
C LEU A 123 -4.95 1.39 8.93
N TYR A 124 -4.67 2.22 7.92
CA TYR A 124 -3.57 3.18 7.99
C TYR A 124 -3.79 4.28 9.03
N ALA A 125 -5.02 4.75 9.23
CA ALA A 125 -5.33 5.70 10.29
C ALA A 125 -5.05 5.09 11.68
N LEU A 126 -5.46 3.85 11.93
CA LEU A 126 -5.18 3.13 13.18
C LEU A 126 -3.68 2.95 13.40
N ILE A 127 -2.93 2.56 12.36
CA ILE A 127 -1.46 2.46 12.40
C ILE A 127 -0.84 3.81 12.75
N GLY A 128 -1.25 4.88 12.07
CA GLY A 128 -0.75 6.23 12.27
C GLY A 128 -0.98 6.74 13.69
N ILE A 129 -2.20 6.57 14.22
CA ILE A 129 -2.55 6.97 15.60
C ILE A 129 -1.68 6.23 16.61
N ASN A 130 -1.49 4.91 16.46
CA ASN A 130 -0.67 4.12 17.39
C ASN A 130 0.81 4.55 17.35
N ILE A 131 1.34 4.87 16.17
CA ILE A 131 2.71 5.38 16.03
C ILE A 131 2.86 6.75 16.72
N LEU A 132 1.89 7.65 16.54
CA LEU A 132 1.91 8.97 17.17
C LEU A 132 1.82 8.86 18.71
N LYS A 133 0.94 8.01 19.23
CA LYS A 133 0.83 7.75 20.68
C LYS A 133 2.14 7.24 21.28
N ARG A 134 2.83 6.32 20.61
CA ARG A 134 4.14 5.80 21.06
C ARG A 134 5.23 6.87 21.03
N LYS A 135 5.23 7.72 20.01
CA LYS A 135 6.17 8.85 19.94
C LYS A 135 5.93 9.87 21.06
N GLN A 136 4.67 10.17 21.36
CA GLN A 136 4.30 11.06 22.45
C GLN A 136 4.71 10.49 23.81
N ALA A 137 4.46 9.21 24.06
CA ALA A 137 4.90 8.52 25.28
C ALA A 137 6.43 8.56 25.45
N PHE A 138 7.18 8.34 24.37
CA PHE A 138 8.65 8.41 24.42
C PHE A 138 9.16 9.85 24.69
N LYS A 139 8.53 10.86 24.08
CA LYS A 139 8.88 12.27 24.31
C LYS A 139 8.56 12.69 25.75
N ALA A 140 7.48 12.19 26.34
CA ALA A 140 7.14 12.42 27.74
C ALA A 140 8.21 11.84 28.69
N ILE A 141 8.63 10.59 28.47
CA ILE A 141 9.69 9.95 29.28
C ILE A 141 11.03 10.68 29.14
N SER A 142 11.39 11.11 27.93
CA SER A 142 12.62 11.89 27.70
C SER A 142 12.60 13.26 28.39
N ASN A 143 11.41 13.84 28.60
CA ASN A 143 11.27 15.11 29.29
C ASN A 143 11.31 14.94 30.83
N ASP A 144 10.94 13.77 31.35
CA ASP A 144 11.02 13.46 32.78
C ASP A 144 12.44 13.05 33.24
N SER A 145 13.35 12.72 32.32
CA SER A 145 14.75 12.44 32.65
C SER A 145 15.61 13.72 32.65
N PHE A 146 16.12 14.07 33.85
CA PHE A 146 17.07 15.14 34.28
C PHE A 146 16.43 16.46 34.77
N PRO A 147 16.39 16.63 36.10
CA PRO A 147 17.48 17.37 36.75
C PRO A 147 18.26 16.44 37.70
N LEU A 148 19.46 16.03 37.29
CA LEU A 148 20.49 15.71 38.28
C LEU A 148 20.89 17.04 38.92
N GLU A 149 20.17 17.43 39.97
CA GLU A 149 20.76 18.26 40.99
C GLU A 149 21.78 17.39 41.72
N ASN A 150 23.06 17.65 41.48
CA ASN A 150 24.10 17.28 42.42
C ASN A 150 25.19 18.35 42.38
N VAL A 151 24.95 19.37 43.22
CA VAL A 151 25.90 20.05 44.10
C VAL A 151 27.30 20.28 43.51
N SER A 152 27.52 21.53 43.12
CA SER A 152 28.83 22.15 43.09
C SER A 152 29.54 21.98 44.44
N HIS A 153 30.65 21.25 44.47
CA HIS A 153 31.63 21.35 45.55
C HIS A 153 32.94 21.84 44.92
N ASN A 154 33.21 23.14 45.10
CA ASN A 154 34.53 23.71 44.94
C ASN A 154 35.23 23.76 46.30
N ASP A 155 36.53 23.46 46.24
CA ASP A 155 37.63 23.81 47.15
C ASP A 155 37.65 23.20 48.58
N VAL A 156 38.72 22.45 48.90
CA VAL A 156 39.90 22.94 49.64
C VAL A 156 41.01 21.86 49.64
N ASP A 157 42.24 22.35 49.45
CA ASP A 157 43.59 21.76 49.47
C ASP A 157 43.98 21.02 50.78
N SER A 158 44.86 20.01 50.71
CA SER A 158 45.89 19.65 51.72
C SER A 158 46.68 18.36 51.38
N ASP A 159 47.95 18.40 51.77
CA ASP A 159 49.10 17.55 51.43
C ASP A 159 49.13 16.06 51.87
N ASP A 160 50.17 15.38 51.36
CA ASP A 160 51.02 14.36 52.00
C ASP A 160 50.98 12.87 51.55
N ALA A 161 52.15 12.25 51.72
CA ALA A 161 52.75 11.24 50.86
C ALA A 161 52.69 9.77 51.34
N ASN A 162 52.95 8.88 50.36
CA ASN A 162 53.71 7.61 50.44
C ASN A 162 53.02 6.25 50.81
N ALA A 163 53.44 5.23 50.03
CA ALA A 163 53.61 3.79 50.31
C ALA A 163 52.48 2.74 50.04
N GLN A 164 52.87 1.78 49.16
CA GLN A 164 52.68 0.31 49.19
C GLN A 164 51.39 -0.40 48.68
N SER A 165 51.55 -0.97 47.47
CA SER A 165 51.36 -2.38 47.03
C SER A 165 50.25 -3.31 47.55
N LEU A 166 49.65 -4.01 46.55
CA LEU A 166 48.91 -5.29 46.54
C LEU A 166 47.48 -5.33 47.10
N ASP A 167 46.49 -5.49 46.21
CA ASP A 167 45.75 -6.76 46.13
C ASP A 167 45.05 -6.95 44.78
N GLY A 168 45.08 -8.18 44.28
CA GLY A 168 44.53 -8.60 43.00
C GLY A 168 43.02 -8.81 43.07
N GLY A 169 42.26 -7.96 42.38
CA GLY A 169 40.84 -8.15 42.12
C GLY A 169 40.59 -8.35 40.62
N SER A 170 40.36 -9.58 40.20
CA SER A 170 40.00 -9.93 38.83
C SER A 170 38.73 -9.22 38.37
N THR A 171 38.87 -8.15 37.59
CA THR A 171 37.76 -7.54 36.85
C THR A 171 37.29 -8.52 35.79
N ILE A 172 36.33 -9.38 36.12
CA ILE A 172 35.54 -10.13 35.13
C ILE A 172 34.77 -9.07 34.33
N THR A 173 35.37 -8.60 33.24
CA THR A 173 34.66 -7.89 32.20
C THR A 173 33.71 -8.90 31.57
N ILE A 174 32.46 -8.92 32.04
CA ILE A 174 31.37 -9.59 31.34
C ILE A 174 31.31 -8.94 29.96
N TYR A 175 31.88 -9.63 28.97
CA TYR A 175 31.67 -9.36 27.56
C TYR A 175 30.17 -9.55 27.30
N ARG A 176 29.38 -8.49 27.53
CA ARG A 176 28.00 -8.42 27.08
C ARG A 176 28.08 -8.36 25.58
N ARG A 177 28.04 -9.53 24.94
CA ARG A 177 27.95 -9.68 23.49
C ARG A 177 26.89 -8.68 23.02
N PRO A 178 27.25 -7.67 22.20
CA PRO A 178 26.24 -6.76 21.69
C PRO A 178 25.17 -7.61 21.00
N PRO A 179 23.87 -7.31 21.20
CA PRO A 179 22.82 -8.07 20.55
C PRO A 179 23.15 -8.15 19.05
N PRO A 180 22.97 -9.32 18.40
CA PRO A 180 23.27 -9.47 16.99
C PRO A 180 22.63 -8.31 16.26
N ASN A 181 23.45 -7.58 15.51
CA ASN A 181 23.10 -6.37 14.78
C ASN A 181 21.94 -6.73 13.84
N ARG A 182 20.70 -6.64 14.36
CA ARG A 182 19.49 -6.68 13.54
C ARG A 182 19.68 -5.46 12.68
N SER A 183 19.98 -5.69 11.41
CA SER A 183 19.87 -4.69 10.37
C SER A 183 18.53 -4.01 10.58
N SER A 184 18.55 -2.84 11.21
CA SER A 184 17.34 -2.08 11.49
C SER A 184 16.96 -1.43 10.17
N LEU A 185 16.51 -2.26 9.24
CA LEU A 185 15.86 -1.84 8.02
C LEU A 185 14.71 -0.96 8.47
N SER A 186 14.89 0.33 8.22
CA SER A 186 14.17 1.40 8.91
C SER A 186 12.67 1.12 8.94
N PHE A 187 12.06 1.12 10.13
CA PHE A 187 10.60 1.06 10.34
C PHE A 187 9.82 1.97 9.39
N ARG A 188 10.43 3.10 9.01
CA ARG A 188 9.91 4.04 8.02
C ARG A 188 9.62 3.39 6.66
N GLN A 189 10.43 2.43 6.23
CA GLN A 189 10.29 1.83 4.89
C GLN A 189 9.11 0.85 4.79
N TYR A 190 8.80 0.10 5.85
CA TYR A 190 7.64 -0.79 5.85
C TYR A 190 6.31 -0.05 6.04
N VAL A 191 6.31 1.14 6.66
CA VAL A 191 5.08 1.91 6.93
C VAL A 191 4.85 3.04 5.94
N LEU A 192 5.86 3.84 5.59
CA LEU A 192 5.66 4.98 4.68
C LEU A 192 5.46 4.55 3.23
N MET A 193 6.13 3.50 2.77
CA MET A 193 6.02 3.09 1.38
C MET A 193 4.60 2.61 1.03
N PRO A 194 3.96 1.71 1.80
CA PRO A 194 2.56 1.34 1.54
C PRO A 194 1.56 2.50 1.73
N LEU A 195 1.85 3.43 2.65
CA LEU A 195 1.04 4.64 2.84
C LEU A 195 1.10 5.57 1.62
N MET A 196 2.27 5.74 1.01
CA MET A 196 2.42 6.53 -0.22
C MET A 196 1.66 5.90 -1.39
N ILE A 197 1.71 4.57 -1.52
CA ILE A 197 0.93 3.82 -2.52
C ILE A 197 -0.57 4.06 -2.31
N PHE A 198 -1.03 4.06 -1.06
CA PHE A 198 -2.43 4.32 -0.74
C PHE A 198 -2.88 5.74 -1.12
N VAL A 199 -2.08 6.77 -0.81
CA VAL A 199 -2.42 8.16 -1.19
C VAL A 199 -2.51 8.31 -2.70
N VAL A 200 -1.56 7.71 -3.42
CA VAL A 200 -1.55 7.64 -4.89
C VAL A 200 -2.81 6.93 -5.40
N LEU A 201 -3.15 5.78 -4.82
CA LEU A 201 -4.36 5.02 -5.15
C LEU A 201 -5.62 5.87 -4.95
N LEU A 202 -5.74 6.59 -3.83
CA LEU A 202 -6.88 7.46 -3.57
C LEU A 202 -7.03 8.52 -4.67
N ALA A 203 -5.95 9.23 -5.00
CA ALA A 203 -5.95 10.26 -6.05
C ALA A 203 -6.36 9.69 -7.42
N ILE A 204 -5.88 8.50 -7.74
CA ILE A 204 -6.20 7.79 -8.99
C ILE A 204 -7.69 7.46 -9.12
N TRP A 205 -8.36 7.10 -8.03
CA TRP A 205 -9.77 6.70 -8.05
C TRP A 205 -10.75 7.87 -8.01
N VAL A 206 -10.27 9.09 -7.72
CA VAL A 206 -11.11 10.30 -7.76
C VAL A 206 -11.63 10.55 -9.17
N ALA A 207 -10.76 10.68 -10.18
CA ALA A 207 -11.19 11.05 -11.54
C ALA A 207 -12.19 10.05 -12.17
N PRO A 208 -11.97 8.71 -12.11
CA PRO A 208 -12.92 7.73 -12.62
C PRO A 208 -14.25 7.74 -11.88
N THR A 209 -14.25 8.06 -10.58
CA THR A 209 -15.47 8.13 -9.78
C THR A 209 -16.24 9.41 -10.08
N THR A 210 -15.57 10.56 -10.15
CA THR A 210 -16.20 11.83 -10.54
C THR A 210 -16.83 11.73 -11.94
N ASN A 211 -16.11 11.15 -12.90
CA ASN A 211 -16.65 10.86 -14.23
C ASN A 211 -17.92 10.00 -14.16
N ARG A 212 -17.96 9.06 -13.21
CA ARG A 212 -19.08 8.14 -13.05
C ARG A 212 -20.29 8.77 -12.40
N VAL A 213 -20.09 9.54 -11.34
CA VAL A 213 -21.15 10.29 -10.66
C VAL A 213 -21.77 11.30 -11.63
N ALA A 214 -20.94 12.02 -12.40
CA ALA A 214 -21.40 12.99 -13.38
C ALA A 214 -22.21 12.35 -14.52
N SER A 215 -21.76 11.22 -15.06
CA SER A 215 -22.50 10.48 -16.10
C SER A 215 -23.75 9.77 -15.58
N PHE A 216 -23.88 9.54 -14.26
CA PHE A 216 -25.07 8.98 -13.65
C PHE A 216 -26.15 10.06 -13.42
N THR A 217 -25.75 11.26 -12.99
CA THR A 217 -26.68 12.38 -12.78
C THR A 217 -27.12 13.02 -14.10
N ASN A 218 -26.23 13.07 -15.10
CA ASN A 218 -26.51 13.64 -16.41
C ASN A 218 -26.07 12.65 -17.51
N PRO A 219 -27.00 11.84 -18.06
CA PRO A 219 -26.67 10.81 -19.06
C PRO A 219 -26.03 11.34 -20.35
N GLY A 220 -26.19 12.63 -20.65
CA GLY A 220 -25.56 13.32 -21.80
C GLY A 220 -24.24 14.04 -21.47
N TYR A 221 -23.75 13.99 -20.23
CA TYR A 221 -22.52 14.66 -19.83
C TYR A 221 -21.29 13.85 -20.26
N LEU A 222 -20.65 14.28 -21.34
CA LEU A 222 -19.31 13.83 -21.72
C LEU A 222 -18.35 15.00 -21.61
N SER A 223 -17.33 14.87 -20.76
CA SER A 223 -16.21 15.79 -20.73
C SER A 223 -14.93 15.06 -21.15
N ASP A 224 -14.48 15.36 -22.37
CA ASP A 224 -13.21 14.91 -22.93
C ASP A 224 -12.01 15.08 -21.97
N PRO A 225 -11.83 16.22 -21.26
CA PRO A 225 -10.72 16.37 -20.33
C PRO A 225 -10.81 15.39 -19.14
N LEU A 226 -12.02 15.07 -18.67
CA LEU A 226 -12.21 14.15 -17.55
C LEU A 226 -11.92 12.70 -17.99
N LEU A 227 -12.30 12.34 -19.21
CA LEU A 227 -12.03 11.02 -19.77
C LEU A 227 -10.54 10.79 -20.03
N LEU A 228 -9.82 11.82 -20.49
CA LEU A 228 -8.36 11.80 -20.59
C LEU A 228 -7.70 11.68 -19.21
N ALA A 229 -8.21 12.39 -18.21
CA ALA A 229 -7.72 12.27 -16.84
C ALA A 229 -7.91 10.85 -16.28
N VAL A 230 -9.02 10.18 -16.59
CA VAL A 230 -9.26 8.76 -16.25
C VAL A 230 -8.22 7.84 -16.90
N GLY A 231 -7.93 8.04 -18.19
CA GLY A 231 -6.90 7.28 -18.88
C GLY A 231 -5.51 7.49 -18.29
N ALA A 232 -5.13 8.76 -18.05
CA ALA A 232 -3.83 9.13 -17.50
C ALA A 232 -3.62 8.59 -16.08
N THR A 233 -4.62 8.73 -15.21
CA THR A 233 -4.58 8.16 -13.84
C THR A 233 -4.55 6.63 -13.85
N GLY A 234 -5.17 6.00 -14.86
CA GLY A 234 -5.02 4.56 -15.13
C GLY A 234 -3.56 4.17 -15.38
N SER A 235 -2.87 4.84 -16.30
CA SER A 235 -1.47 4.56 -16.63
C SER A 235 -0.50 4.89 -15.49
N LEU A 236 -0.79 5.95 -14.73
CA LEU A 236 0.04 6.37 -13.60
C LEU A 236 0.09 5.32 -12.47
N ARG A 237 -0.96 4.50 -12.30
CA ARG A 237 -0.96 3.36 -11.37
C ARG A 237 0.19 2.39 -11.63
N GLY A 238 0.25 1.87 -12.86
CA GLY A 238 1.27 0.88 -13.23
C GLY A 238 2.68 1.46 -13.12
N PHE A 239 2.85 2.73 -13.50
CA PHE A 239 4.11 3.44 -13.34
C PHE A 239 4.55 3.51 -11.88
N TRP A 240 3.67 3.93 -10.95
CA TRP A 240 4.04 4.03 -9.54
C TRP A 240 4.35 2.66 -8.91
N ASN A 241 3.58 1.62 -9.24
CA ASN A 241 3.90 0.27 -8.79
C ASN A 241 5.33 -0.12 -9.24
N GLY A 242 5.71 0.18 -10.49
CA GLY A 242 7.08 -0.04 -11.00
C GLY A 242 8.16 0.75 -10.24
N VAL A 243 7.94 2.05 -9.96
CA VAL A 243 8.89 2.89 -9.21
C VAL A 243 9.12 2.32 -7.80
N VAL A 244 8.07 1.84 -7.14
CA VAL A 244 8.20 1.18 -5.82
C VAL A 244 9.08 -0.06 -5.92
N PHE A 245 8.84 -0.96 -6.88
CA PHE A 245 9.65 -2.17 -7.02
C PHE A 245 11.12 -1.87 -7.31
N ILE A 246 11.40 -0.89 -8.17
CA ILE A 246 12.76 -0.47 -8.49
C ILE A 246 13.45 0.11 -7.26
N THR A 247 12.79 1.01 -6.52
CA THR A 247 13.38 1.66 -5.34
C THR A 247 13.65 0.66 -4.21
N ILE A 248 12.75 -0.29 -3.96
CA ILE A 248 13.00 -1.40 -3.02
C ILE A 248 14.16 -2.28 -3.51
N GLY A 249 14.13 -2.69 -4.77
CA GLY A 249 15.10 -3.61 -5.36
C GLY A 249 16.52 -3.04 -5.39
N MET A 250 16.68 -1.77 -5.75
CA MET A 250 17.98 -1.08 -5.72
C MET A 250 18.56 -1.02 -4.31
N LYS A 251 17.72 -0.81 -3.29
CA LYS A 251 18.17 -0.75 -1.90
C LYS A 251 18.57 -2.12 -1.37
N ALA A 252 17.89 -3.19 -1.78
CA ALA A 252 18.26 -4.57 -1.47
C ALA A 252 19.63 -4.95 -2.09
N ARG A 253 19.91 -4.49 -3.32
CA ARG A 253 21.21 -4.69 -3.98
C ARG A 253 22.32 -3.94 -3.25
N LYS A 254 22.10 -2.67 -2.89
CA LYS A 254 23.09 -1.84 -2.19
C LYS A 254 23.45 -2.39 -0.80
N GLY A 255 22.49 -3.03 -0.11
CA GLY A 255 22.73 -3.73 1.15
C GLY A 255 23.60 -4.99 1.04
N LYS A 256 23.65 -5.64 -0.13
CA LYS A 256 24.54 -6.79 -0.37
C LYS A 256 25.96 -6.37 -0.75
N THR A 257 26.15 -5.23 -1.41
CA THR A 257 27.46 -4.75 -1.87
C THR A 257 28.29 -4.08 -0.76
N GLY A 258 27.66 -3.66 0.35
CA GLY A 258 28.36 -3.07 1.50
C GLY A 258 28.75 -4.05 2.61
N ALA A 259 28.60 -5.36 2.37
CA ALA A 259 28.94 -6.43 3.31
C ALA A 259 30.09 -7.33 2.79
N GLY A 260 30.82 -6.87 1.78
CA GLY A 260 32.02 -7.51 1.22
C GLY A 260 33.27 -6.73 1.56
#